data_AF-A0A103XQM7-F1
#
_entry.id   AF-A0A103XQM7-F1
#
_cell.length_a   1.000
_cell.length_b   1.000
_cell.length_c   1.000
_cell.angle_alpha   90.00
_cell.angle_beta   90.00
_cell.angle_gamma   90.00
#
_symmetry.space_group_name_H-M   'P 1'
#
loop_
_entity.id
_entity.type
_entity.pdbx_description
1 polymer ?
#
loop_
_entity_poly.entity_id
_entity_poly.type
_entity_poly.pdbx_seq_one_letter_code
_entity_poly.pdbx_strand_id
1 'polypeptide(L)'
;MQDWVFLAITRMMTIIRLCQWLCLILLMLSKTECSDDVEMTFIQSAVVKGAEWLDAVCLDGSPPAYQFDKGFGEGVDKWLIHIQ
;
A
#
# COMPACT_ATOMS: atom_id res chain seq x y z
N MET A 1 40.76 10.37 38.77
CA MET A 1 40.35 11.11 37.54
C MET A 1 39.71 10.16 36.51
N GLN A 2 40.05 8.87 36.52
CA GLN A 2 39.47 7.83 35.65
C GLN A 2 37.98 7.53 35.90
N ASP A 3 37.47 7.62 37.13
CA ASP A 3 36.09 7.19 37.45
C ASP A 3 35.01 8.09 36.81
N TRP A 4 35.26 9.40 36.76
CA TRP A 4 34.37 10.37 36.12
C TRP A 4 34.31 10.19 34.60
N VAL A 5 35.44 9.81 33.98
CA VAL A 5 35.53 9.52 32.55
C VAL A 5 34.81 8.21 32.22
N PHE A 6 34.98 7.17 33.04
CA PHE A 6 34.30 5.89 32.86
C PHE A 6 32.77 6.02 33.01
N LEU A 7 32.33 6.79 34.00
CA LEU A 7 30.91 7.09 34.22
C LEU A 7 30.32 7.90 33.06
N ALA A 8 31.06 8.89 32.53
CA ALA A 8 30.63 9.67 31.38
C ALA A 8 30.48 8.83 30.10
N ILE A 9 31.44 7.94 29.82
CA ILE A 9 31.42 7.03 28.65
C ILE A 9 30.23 6.06 28.76
N THR A 10 30.05 5.45 29.94
CA THR A 10 28.95 4.49 30.15
C THR A 10 27.59 5.16 29.97
N ARG A 11 27.40 6.37 30.53
CA ARG A 11 26.16 7.15 30.37
C ARG A 11 25.91 7.53 28.91
N MET A 12 26.95 7.91 28.17
CA MET A 12 26.84 8.22 26.74
C MET A 12 26.40 7.01 25.91
N MET A 13 26.98 5.83 26.19
CA MET A 13 26.60 4.57 25.54
C MET A 13 25.15 4.16 25.85
N THR A 14 24.69 4.37 27.09
CA THR A 14 23.30 4.10 27.47
C THR A 14 22.32 5.02 26.75
N ILE A 15 22.65 6.32 26.64
CA ILE A 15 21.83 7.30 25.90
C ILE A 15 21.72 6.92 24.43
N ILE A 16 22.83 6.54 23.78
CA ILE A 16 22.83 6.12 22.37
C ILE A 16 21.94 4.90 22.16
N ARG A 17 22.03 3.89 23.04
CA ARG A 17 21.18 2.69 23.00
C ARG A 17 19.70 3.03 23.20
N LEU A 18 19.38 3.94 24.13
CA LEU A 18 18.03 4.42 24.38
C LEU A 18 17.46 5.15 23.16
N CYS A 19 18.22 6.08 22.58
CA CYS A 19 17.85 6.78 21.36
C CYS A 19 17.64 5.81 20.20
N GLN A 20 18.52 4.82 20.04
CA GLN A 20 18.41 3.81 18.99
C GLN A 20 17.13 2.99 19.13
N TRP A 21 16.78 2.54 20.33
CA TRP A 21 15.53 1.83 20.62
C TRP A 21 14.30 2.73 20.41
N LEU A 22 14.37 4.00 20.83
CA LEU A 22 13.32 4.99 20.59
C LEU A 22 13.08 5.20 19.09
N CYS A 23 14.14 5.35 18.30
CA CYS A 23 14.05 5.47 16.84
C CYS A 23 13.43 4.22 16.20
N LEU A 24 13.82 3.02 16.64
CA LEU A 24 13.23 1.78 16.15
C LEU A 24 11.75 1.68 16.50
N ILE A 25 11.35 2.03 17.74
CA ILE A 25 9.95 2.05 18.15
C ILE A 25 9.15 3.06 17.30
N LEU A 26 9.69 4.25 17.03
CA LEU A 26 9.06 5.26 16.17
C LEU A 26 8.87 4.77 14.73
N LEU A 27 9.86 4.07 14.16
CA LEU A 27 9.77 3.47 12.83
C LEU A 27 8.74 2.33 12.76
N MET A 28 8.57 1.54 13.83
CA MET A 28 7.53 0.51 13.89
C MET A 28 6.13 1.10 14.08
N LEU A 29 6.04 2.30 14.65
CA LEU A 29 4.79 3.03 14.83
C LEU A 29 4.37 3.85 13.60
N SER A 30 5.30 4.14 12.68
CA SER A 30 4.93 4.77 11.41
C SER A 30 4.12 3.77 10.59
N LYS A 31 2.79 3.95 10.59
CA LYS A 31 1.93 3.32 9.59
C LYS A 31 2.28 3.94 8.24
N THR A 32 2.73 3.11 7.31
CA THR A 32 2.77 3.47 5.90
C THR A 32 1.35 3.40 5.38
N GLU A 33 0.70 4.55 5.27
CA GLU A 33 -0.57 4.64 4.56
C GLU A 33 -0.23 4.65 3.06
N CYS A 34 -0.02 3.47 2.47
CA CYS A 34 0.00 3.34 1.02
C CYS A 34 -1.46 3.47 0.54
N SER A 35 -1.94 4.71 0.51
CA SER A 35 -3.29 5.05 0.06
C SER A 35 -3.32 5.17 -1.46
N ASP A 36 -2.92 4.11 -2.15
CA ASP A 36 -3.27 3.92 -3.57
C ASP A 36 -4.22 2.72 -3.66
N ASP A 37 -5.24 2.70 -2.80
CA ASP A 37 -6.29 1.69 -2.87
C ASP A 37 -7.21 2.05 -4.04
N VAL A 38 -6.81 1.61 -5.23
CA VAL A 38 -7.59 1.80 -6.46
C VAL A 38 -8.85 0.96 -6.34
N GLU A 39 -9.99 1.64 -6.23
CA GLU A 39 -11.30 1.00 -6.08
C GLU A 39 -11.57 0.02 -7.23
N MET A 40 -11.90 -1.21 -6.86
CA MET A 40 -12.31 -2.24 -7.81
C MET A 40 -13.75 -1.99 -8.26
N THR A 41 -13.94 -1.74 -9.55
CA THR A 41 -15.27 -1.48 -10.12
C THR A 41 -15.85 -2.75 -10.71
N PHE A 42 -17.00 -3.20 -10.17
CA PHE A 42 -17.75 -4.36 -10.67
C PHE A 42 -18.75 -3.97 -11.75
N ILE A 43 -18.78 -4.72 -12.85
CA ILE A 43 -19.68 -4.49 -13.97
C ILE A 43 -21.00 -5.25 -13.73
N GLN A 44 -21.83 -4.73 -12.82
CA GLN A 44 -23.12 -5.35 -12.46
C GLN A 44 -24.10 -5.45 -13.64
N SER A 45 -23.98 -4.54 -14.61
CA SER A 45 -24.77 -4.58 -15.85
C SER A 45 -24.46 -5.79 -16.73
N ALA A 46 -23.35 -6.49 -16.50
CA ALA A 46 -23.02 -7.73 -17.18
C ALA A 46 -23.90 -8.91 -16.73
N VAL A 47 -24.46 -8.84 -15.51
CA VAL A 47 -25.30 -9.91 -14.92
C VAL A 47 -26.79 -9.70 -15.24
N VAL A 48 -27.21 -8.45 -15.43
CA VAL A 48 -28.61 -8.10 -15.68
C VAL A 48 -28.82 -7.74 -17.15
N LYS A 49 -29.06 -8.74 -18.01
CA LYS A 49 -29.87 -8.62 -19.23
C LYS A 49 -30.14 -10.00 -19.84
N GLY A 50 -31.35 -10.49 -19.65
CA GLY A 50 -31.92 -11.50 -20.55
C GLY A 50 -32.16 -10.87 -21.93
N ALA A 51 -31.24 -11.10 -22.86
CA ALA A 51 -31.47 -11.13 -24.32
C ALA A 51 -30.13 -11.37 -25.04
N GLU A 52 -29.86 -12.64 -25.34
CA GLU A 52 -29.05 -13.15 -26.47
C GLU A 52 -27.53 -12.85 -26.55
N TRP A 53 -26.99 -11.77 -25.96
CA TRP A 53 -25.55 -11.43 -26.05
C TRP A 53 -24.91 -10.83 -24.78
N LEU A 54 -25.39 -11.16 -23.57
CA LEU A 54 -24.85 -10.62 -22.31
C LEU A 54 -24.57 -11.73 -21.29
N ASP A 55 -23.56 -12.55 -21.59
CA ASP A 55 -22.96 -13.50 -20.65
C ASP A 55 -21.47 -13.18 -20.42
N ALA A 56 -21.10 -11.90 -20.39
CA ALA A 56 -19.74 -11.47 -20.06
C ALA A 56 -19.51 -11.55 -18.54
N VAL A 57 -19.75 -12.73 -17.98
CA VAL A 57 -19.58 -13.07 -16.57
C VAL A 57 -18.35 -13.96 -16.39
N CYS A 58 -17.84 -14.02 -15.17
CA CYS A 58 -16.79 -14.95 -14.80
C CYS A 58 -17.27 -16.40 -14.90
N LEU A 59 -16.35 -17.37 -14.84
CA LEU A 59 -16.69 -18.81 -14.90
C LEU A 59 -17.65 -19.27 -13.78
N ASP A 60 -17.73 -18.52 -12.69
CA ASP A 60 -18.62 -18.75 -11.55
C ASP A 60 -19.96 -17.98 -11.65
N GLY A 61 -20.17 -17.21 -12.71
CA GLY A 61 -21.36 -16.37 -12.92
C GLY A 61 -21.33 -15.02 -12.19
N SER A 62 -20.24 -14.68 -11.51
CA SER A 62 -20.06 -13.36 -10.89
C SER A 62 -19.81 -12.26 -11.94
N PRO A 63 -20.13 -10.98 -11.64
CA PRO A 63 -19.80 -9.88 -12.53
C PRO A 63 -18.27 -9.70 -12.62
N PRO A 64 -17.72 -9.43 -13.81
CA PRO A 64 -16.30 -9.10 -13.94
C PRO A 64 -16.02 -7.75 -13.29
N ALA A 65 -14.75 -7.53 -12.94
CA ALA A 65 -14.29 -6.30 -12.34
C ALA A 65 -12.99 -5.81 -12.97
N TYR A 66 -12.74 -4.50 -12.87
CA TYR A 66 -11.46 -3.91 -13.24
C TYR A 66 -11.00 -2.93 -12.16
N GLN A 67 -9.69 -2.73 -12.10
CA GLN A 67 -9.06 -1.66 -11.33
C GLN A 67 -8.63 -0.57 -12.32
N PHE A 68 -9.04 0.67 -12.06
CA PHE A 68 -8.72 1.78 -12.94
C PHE A 68 -8.03 2.89 -12.17
N ASP A 69 -6.76 3.08 -12.47
CA ASP A 69 -6.00 4.24 -12.04
C ASP A 69 -5.81 5.20 -13.21
N LYS A 70 -6.14 6.47 -12.99
CA LYS A 70 -6.12 7.48 -14.05
C LYS A 70 -4.72 8.04 -14.21
N GLY A 71 -4.13 7.80 -15.38
CA GLY A 71 -2.85 8.42 -15.75
C GLY A 71 -2.89 9.95 -15.68
N PHE A 72 -1.74 10.55 -15.34
CA PHE A 72 -1.55 12.00 -15.23
C PHE A 72 -0.35 12.46 -16.06
N GLY A 73 -0.29 13.77 -16.38
CA GLY A 73 0.79 14.35 -17.18
C GLY A 73 0.92 13.70 -18.56
N GLU A 74 2.10 13.16 -18.87
CA GLU A 74 2.36 12.46 -20.13
C GLU A 74 1.66 11.09 -20.25
N GLY A 75 1.05 10.60 -19.17
CA GLY A 75 0.36 9.30 -19.11
C GLY A 75 -1.13 9.34 -19.43
N VAL A 76 -1.74 10.52 -19.63
CA VAL A 76 -3.21 10.65 -19.81
C VAL A 76 -3.73 9.89 -21.02
N ASP A 77 -2.94 9.85 -22.11
CA ASP A 77 -3.31 9.19 -23.37
C ASP A 77 -2.60 7.83 -23.55
N LYS A 78 -1.87 7.36 -22.54
CA LYS A 78 -1.11 6.11 -22.56
C LYS A 78 -1.84 5.08 -21.70
N TRP A 79 -2.32 4.02 -22.34
CA TRP A 79 -3.08 2.97 -21.68
C TRP A 79 -2.18 1.76 -21.37
N LEU A 80 -2.15 1.34 -20.11
CA LEU A 80 -1.57 0.07 -19.69
C LEU A 80 -2.70 -0.86 -19.29
N ILE A 81 -2.85 -1.98 -19.99
CA ILE A 81 -3.83 -3.01 -19.69
C ILE A 81 -3.10 -4.23 -19.13
N HIS A 82 -3.44 -4.64 -17.92
CA HIS A 82 -2.97 -5.87 -17.29
C HIS A 82 -4.13 -6.86 -17.18
N ILE A 83 -3.91 -8.08 -17.66
CA ILE A 83 -4.87 -9.19 -17.61
C ILE A 83 -4.26 -10.27 -16.73
N GLN A 84 -5.03 -10.77 -15.78
CA GLN A 84 -4.65 -11.87 -14.88
C GLN A 84 -5.12 -13.22 -15.42
#